data_AF-D4VAE5-F1
#
_entry.id   AF-D4VAE5-F1
#
_cell.length_a   1.000
_cell.length_b   1.000
_cell.length_c   1.000
_cell.angle_alpha   90.00
_cell.angle_beta   90.00
_cell.angle_gamma   90.00
#
_symmetry.space_group_name_H-M   'P 1'
#
loop_
_entity.id
_entity.type
_entity.pdbx_description
1 polymer ?
#
loop_
_entity_poly.entity_id
_entity_poly.type
_entity_poly.pdbx_seq_one_letter_code
_entity_poly.pdbx_strand_id
1 'polypeptide(L)'
;MGKIALTLHKIIQEHSISQRNMESSIKDKYIILGFVGFAIVLISSIATLVIADSFNQDNFVRWIVFVCCNLLGWLLYLSFQTLIFDTYEIYKIKFGKKETIAEAIEVQEELSQNTLEEATSVPGPTSVPEPVPESSPTKEETLIQTQPIELTIAPDLHEKNRANYASREQREKEERIRMVMEYCHYYLPRIADQETVNHICTEVDKWMNLNTYTPKPIQRPFTKDINNIPLRHFVWNISERFLYKRYYNGDNRAKFIKALFPKSFADTDLSTIKNFKVEPLKTEIPIDEPENGKLDFHYPEDYVRN
;
A
#
# COMPACT_ATOMS: atom_id res chain seq x y z
N MET A 1 3.10 -70.87 17.20
CA MET A 1 2.01 -69.87 17.22
C MET A 1 2.44 -68.48 17.74
N GLY A 2 3.40 -68.36 18.66
CA GLY A 2 3.79 -67.05 19.22
C GLY A 2 4.44 -66.03 18.27
N LYS A 3 5.22 -66.46 17.27
CA LYS A 3 5.93 -65.54 16.36
C LYS A 3 4.98 -64.78 15.41
N ILE A 4 3.95 -65.44 14.88
CA ILE A 4 2.97 -64.84 13.96
C ILE A 4 2.12 -63.78 14.68
N ALA A 5 1.72 -64.05 15.93
CA ALA A 5 0.98 -63.09 16.75
C ALA A 5 1.82 -61.85 17.09
N LEU A 6 3.12 -62.04 17.35
CA LEU A 6 4.05 -60.94 17.64
C LEU A 6 4.25 -60.03 16.41
N THR A 7 4.36 -60.62 15.21
CA THR A 7 4.51 -59.88 13.95
C THR A 7 3.25 -59.09 13.62
N LEU A 8 2.06 -59.69 13.77
CA LEU A 8 0.79 -58.99 13.53
C LEU A 8 0.59 -57.81 14.49
N HIS A 9 0.97 -57.96 15.76
CA HIS A 9 0.90 -56.89 16.75
C HIS A 9 1.84 -55.72 16.41
N LYS A 10 3.06 -56.01 15.91
CA LYS A 10 4.03 -54.97 15.53
C LYS A 10 3.53 -54.13 14.34
N ILE A 11 3.05 -54.79 13.29
CA ILE A 11 2.43 -54.20 12.10
C ILE A 11 1.26 -53.29 12.51
N ILE A 12 0.35 -53.79 13.36
CA ILE A 12 -0.78 -52.97 13.86
C ILE A 12 -0.31 -51.73 14.62
N GLN A 13 0.72 -51.86 15.44
CA GLN A 13 1.27 -50.72 16.19
C GLN A 13 1.87 -49.65 15.27
N GLU A 14 2.52 -50.01 14.17
CA GLU A 14 3.29 -49.07 13.34
C GLU A 14 2.43 -48.07 12.53
N HIS A 15 1.23 -48.39 12.04
CA HIS A 15 0.34 -47.38 11.40
C HIS A 15 -0.55 -46.77 12.45
N SER A 16 -0.78 -47.42 13.59
CA SER A 16 -1.42 -46.69 14.69
C SER A 16 -0.52 -45.49 15.07
N ILE A 17 0.80 -45.65 14.96
CA ILE A 17 1.78 -44.57 15.11
C ILE A 17 1.79 -43.68 13.85
N SER A 18 1.84 -44.23 12.63
CA SER A 18 1.84 -43.44 11.39
C SER A 18 0.58 -42.58 11.20
N GLN A 19 -0.61 -43.12 11.47
CA GLN A 19 -1.87 -42.37 11.43
C GLN A 19 -1.91 -41.27 12.49
N ARG A 20 -1.45 -41.55 13.72
CA ARG A 20 -1.34 -40.51 14.77
C ARG A 20 -0.36 -39.40 14.39
N ASN A 21 0.77 -39.75 13.77
CA ASN A 21 1.77 -38.79 13.31
C ASN A 21 1.27 -37.96 12.10
N MET A 22 0.49 -38.57 11.20
CA MET A 22 -0.14 -37.88 10.08
C MET A 22 -1.23 -36.93 10.56
N GLU A 23 -2.08 -37.35 11.51
CA GLU A 23 -3.08 -36.50 12.13
C GLU A 23 -2.44 -35.33 12.90
N SER A 24 -1.35 -35.55 13.64
CA SER A 24 -0.63 -34.47 14.32
C SER A 24 -0.02 -33.48 13.32
N SER A 25 0.62 -33.97 12.26
CA SER A 25 1.19 -33.12 11.20
C SER A 25 0.12 -32.27 10.50
N ILE A 26 -1.07 -32.82 10.27
CA ILE A 26 -2.20 -32.08 9.70
C ILE A 26 -2.68 -31.00 10.68
N LYS A 27 -2.84 -31.33 11.96
CA LYS A 27 -3.23 -30.37 13.00
C LYS A 27 -2.23 -29.22 13.12
N ASP A 28 -0.93 -29.52 13.11
CA ASP A 28 0.13 -28.52 13.19
C ASP A 28 0.08 -27.53 12.00
N LYS A 29 -0.17 -28.03 10.78
CA LYS A 29 -0.35 -27.18 9.59
C LYS A 29 -1.54 -26.23 9.73
N TYR A 30 -2.67 -26.70 10.25
CA TYR A 30 -3.84 -25.84 10.48
C TYR A 30 -3.63 -24.84 11.61
N ILE A 31 -2.88 -25.20 12.66
CA ILE A 31 -2.51 -24.27 13.74
C ILE A 31 -1.63 -23.15 13.20
N ILE A 32 -0.60 -23.48 12.41
CA ILE A 32 0.29 -22.50 11.78
C ILE A 32 -0.49 -21.60 10.82
N LEU A 33 -1.34 -22.19 9.96
CA LEU A 33 -2.19 -21.44 9.04
C LEU A 33 -3.15 -20.50 9.78
N GLY A 34 -3.71 -20.95 10.91
CA GLY A 34 -4.56 -20.16 11.78
C GLY A 34 -3.83 -18.97 12.40
N PHE A 35 -2.61 -19.18 12.91
CA PHE A 35 -1.79 -18.10 13.47
C PHE A 35 -1.39 -17.07 12.40
N VAL A 36 -0.99 -17.53 11.22
CA VAL A 36 -0.66 -16.64 10.09
C VAL A 36 -1.90 -15.87 9.63
N GLY A 37 -3.04 -16.54 9.46
CA GLY A 37 -4.29 -15.89 9.08
C GLY A 37 -4.72 -14.84 10.11
N PHE A 38 -4.59 -15.15 11.40
CA PHE A 38 -4.86 -14.21 12.48
C PHE A 38 -3.93 -12.98 12.42
N ALA A 39 -2.63 -13.19 12.18
CA ALA A 39 -1.67 -12.09 12.01
C ALA A 39 -2.03 -11.20 10.81
N ILE A 40 -2.41 -11.80 9.67
CA ILE A 40 -2.84 -11.05 8.48
C ILE A 40 -4.08 -10.20 8.79
N VAL A 41 -5.08 -10.78 9.48
CA VAL A 41 -6.30 -10.06 9.88
C VAL A 41 -5.98 -8.90 10.83
N LEU A 42 -5.11 -9.12 11.82
CA LEU A 42 -4.68 -8.07 12.75
C LEU A 42 -3.99 -6.92 12.03
N ILE A 43 -3.01 -7.22 11.18
CA ILE A 43 -2.28 -6.20 10.40
C ILE A 43 -3.25 -5.45 9.48
N SER A 44 -4.15 -6.17 8.81
CA SER A 44 -5.18 -5.58 7.94
C SER A 44 -6.11 -4.66 8.71
N SER A 45 -6.49 -5.03 9.94
CA SER A 45 -7.33 -4.22 10.83
C SER A 45 -6.64 -2.92 11.24
N ILE A 46 -5.36 -2.99 11.65
CA ILE A 46 -4.58 -1.81 12.01
C ILE A 46 -4.41 -0.88 10.80
N ALA A 47 -4.02 -1.41 9.63
CA ALA A 47 -3.89 -0.63 8.41
C ALA A 47 -5.20 0.06 8.01
N THR A 48 -6.32 -0.64 8.17
CA THR A 48 -7.65 -0.11 7.93
C THR A 48 -7.98 1.07 8.85
N LEU A 49 -7.63 1.00 10.14
CA LEU A 49 -7.85 2.10 11.08
C LEU A 49 -7.02 3.34 10.72
N VAL A 50 -5.75 3.15 10.36
CA VAL A 50 -4.84 4.25 9.94
C VAL A 50 -5.37 4.95 8.69
N ILE A 51 -5.81 4.17 7.69
CA ILE A 51 -6.32 4.74 6.44
C ILE A 51 -7.69 5.38 6.65
N ALA A 52 -8.60 4.74 7.40
CA ALA A 52 -9.95 5.27 7.65
C ALA A 52 -9.92 6.62 8.38
N ASP A 53 -8.92 6.87 9.22
CA ASP A 53 -8.73 8.17 9.87
C ASP A 53 -8.54 9.31 8.85
N SER A 54 -7.80 9.04 7.77
CA SER A 54 -7.59 10.01 6.67
C SER A 54 -8.86 10.29 5.84
N PHE A 55 -9.91 9.46 6.00
CA PHE A 55 -11.18 9.58 5.27
C PHE A 55 -12.36 9.85 6.21
N ASN A 56 -12.12 10.48 7.37
CA ASN A 56 -13.16 10.85 8.33
C ASN A 56 -14.04 9.65 8.75
N GLN A 57 -13.41 8.47 8.94
CA GLN A 57 -14.07 7.23 9.37
C GLN A 57 -15.18 6.74 8.42
N ASP A 58 -15.01 6.96 7.11
CA ASP A 58 -15.95 6.44 6.10
C ASP A 58 -16.02 4.90 6.13
N ASN A 59 -17.24 4.38 6.32
CA ASN A 59 -17.48 2.94 6.44
C ASN A 59 -17.23 2.15 5.14
N PHE A 60 -17.46 2.77 3.98
CA PHE A 60 -17.20 2.14 2.69
C PHE A 60 -15.70 2.03 2.43
N VAL A 61 -14.95 3.11 2.72
CA VAL A 61 -13.48 3.10 2.66
C VAL A 61 -12.90 2.07 3.64
N ARG A 62 -13.44 2.01 4.86
CA ARG A 62 -13.01 1.02 5.86
C ARG A 62 -13.19 -0.41 5.38
N TRP A 63 -14.33 -0.71 4.76
CA TRP A 63 -14.63 -2.05 4.25
C TRP A 63 -13.75 -2.42 3.06
N ILE A 64 -13.59 -1.52 2.08
CA ILE A 64 -12.81 -1.81 0.88
C ILE A 64 -11.32 -1.98 1.20
N VAL A 65 -10.77 -1.14 2.09
CA VAL A 65 -9.37 -1.21 2.52
C VAL A 65 -9.12 -2.51 3.27
N PHE A 66 -10.02 -2.90 4.18
CA PHE A 66 -9.89 -4.16 4.91
C PHE A 66 -9.85 -5.37 3.97
N VAL A 67 -10.76 -5.43 3.00
CA VAL A 67 -10.81 -6.52 2.00
C VAL A 67 -9.54 -6.53 1.15
N CYS A 68 -9.09 -5.37 0.67
CA CYS A 68 -7.87 -5.26 -0.14
C CYS A 68 -6.62 -5.67 0.63
N CYS A 69 -6.46 -5.21 1.87
CA CYS A 69 -5.33 -5.58 2.73
C CYS A 69 -5.33 -7.08 3.04
N ASN A 70 -6.50 -7.66 3.31
CA ASN A 70 -6.60 -9.08 3.59
C ASN A 70 -6.24 -9.93 2.37
N LEU A 71 -6.76 -9.57 1.20
CA LEU A 71 -6.43 -10.23 -0.07
C LEU A 71 -4.94 -10.12 -0.39
N LEU A 72 -4.36 -8.92 -0.24
CA LEU A 72 -2.93 -8.71 -0.44
C LEU A 72 -2.08 -9.51 0.55
N GLY A 73 -2.47 -9.58 1.82
CA GLY A 73 -1.78 -10.37 2.84
C GLY A 73 -1.74 -11.86 2.50
N TRP A 74 -2.86 -12.41 2.03
CA TRP A 74 -2.91 -13.80 1.54
C TRP A 74 -2.04 -14.02 0.30
N LEU A 75 -2.07 -13.10 -0.67
CA LEU A 75 -1.23 -13.17 -1.87
C LEU A 75 0.26 -13.14 -1.52
N LEU A 76 0.67 -12.27 -0.59
CA LEU A 76 2.04 -12.19 -0.12
C LEU A 76 2.44 -13.48 0.60
N TYR A 77 1.59 -14.00 1.48
CA TYR A 77 1.86 -15.28 2.16
C TYR A 77 2.07 -16.43 1.18
N LEU A 78 1.19 -16.58 0.18
CA LEU A 78 1.35 -17.62 -0.86
C LEU A 78 2.63 -17.42 -1.66
N SER A 79 2.96 -16.16 -2.02
CA SER A 79 4.19 -15.84 -2.74
C SER A 79 5.44 -16.20 -1.93
N PHE A 80 5.46 -15.91 -0.63
CA PHE A 80 6.55 -16.29 0.27
C PHE A 80 6.65 -17.81 0.45
N GLN A 81 5.53 -18.53 0.55
CA GLN A 81 5.52 -20.00 0.62
C GLN A 81 6.16 -20.61 -0.64
N THR A 82 5.79 -20.12 -1.83
CA THR A 82 6.41 -20.56 -3.09
C THR A 82 7.90 -20.24 -3.14
N LEU A 83 8.30 -19.02 -2.74
CA LEU A 83 9.71 -18.62 -2.73
C LEU A 83 10.56 -19.47 -1.79
N ILE A 84 10.06 -19.78 -0.58
CA ILE A 84 10.76 -20.63 0.39
C ILE A 84 10.89 -22.05 -0.16
N PHE A 85 9.83 -22.60 -0.77
CA PHE A 85 9.86 -23.93 -1.38
C PHE A 85 10.85 -24.00 -2.54
N ASP A 86 10.80 -23.04 -3.47
CA ASP A 86 11.71 -22.97 -4.61
C ASP A 86 13.17 -22.80 -4.16
N THR A 87 13.40 -21.95 -3.15
CA THR A 87 14.74 -21.76 -2.57
C THR A 87 15.24 -23.02 -1.86
N TYR A 88 14.37 -23.73 -1.15
CA TYR A 88 14.70 -24.99 -0.49
C TYR A 88 15.00 -26.11 -1.48
N GLU A 89 14.22 -26.26 -2.56
CA GLU A 89 14.50 -27.21 -3.64
C GLU A 89 15.82 -26.89 -4.34
N ILE A 90 16.10 -25.62 -4.64
CA ILE A 90 17.39 -25.19 -5.21
C ILE A 90 18.55 -25.49 -4.25
N TYR A 91 18.37 -25.25 -2.94
CA TYR A 91 19.37 -25.56 -1.92
C TYR A 91 19.60 -27.06 -1.82
N LYS A 92 18.54 -27.88 -1.82
CA LYS A 92 18.59 -29.35 -1.82
C LYS A 92 19.29 -29.89 -3.06
N ILE A 93 19.06 -29.34 -4.25
CA ILE A 93 19.76 -29.74 -5.49
C ILE A 93 21.25 -29.37 -5.42
N LYS A 94 21.60 -28.20 -4.85
CA LYS A 94 22.99 -27.75 -4.72
C LYS A 94 23.79 -28.48 -3.63
N PHE A 95 23.16 -28.89 -2.53
CA PHE A 95 23.82 -29.58 -1.41
C PHE A 95 23.61 -31.09 -1.38
N GLY A 96 22.51 -31.62 -1.93
CA GLY A 96 22.26 -33.06 -2.06
C GLY A 96 23.23 -33.76 -3.03
N LYS A 97 23.93 -33.02 -3.89
CA LYS A 97 25.05 -33.56 -4.71
C LYS A 97 26.32 -33.82 -3.88
N LYS A 98 26.42 -33.28 -2.66
CA LYS A 98 27.54 -33.57 -1.74
C LYS A 98 27.26 -34.75 -0.79
N GLU A 99 26.01 -35.15 -0.61
CA GLU A 99 25.66 -36.36 0.16
C GLU A 99 26.08 -37.64 -0.56
N THR A 100 26.04 -37.69 -1.90
CA THR A 100 26.41 -38.91 -2.68
C THR A 100 27.87 -39.35 -2.53
N ILE A 101 28.77 -38.47 -2.06
CA ILE A 101 30.20 -38.78 -1.84
C ILE A 101 30.47 -39.13 -0.37
N ALA A 102 29.69 -38.58 0.57
CA ALA A 102 29.80 -38.90 2.00
C ALA A 102 29.10 -40.23 2.33
N GLU A 103 27.98 -40.53 1.67
CA GLU A 103 27.20 -41.76 1.82
C GLU A 103 27.96 -43.00 1.30
N ALA A 104 28.88 -42.84 0.34
CA ALA A 104 29.71 -43.94 -0.18
C ALA A 104 30.82 -44.40 0.80
N ILE A 105 31.18 -43.60 1.80
CA ILE A 105 32.21 -43.91 2.80
C ILE A 105 31.59 -44.44 4.10
N GLU A 106 30.35 -44.07 4.41
CA GLU A 106 29.63 -44.52 5.61
C GLU A 106 28.87 -45.85 5.38
N VAL A 107 28.45 -46.15 4.14
CA VAL A 107 27.70 -47.39 3.79
C VAL A 107 28.58 -48.66 3.77
N GLN A 108 29.91 -48.54 3.78
CA GLN A 108 30.80 -49.72 3.90
C GLN A 108 30.90 -50.25 5.34
N GLU A 109 30.44 -49.51 6.36
CA GLU A 109 30.56 -49.91 7.77
C GLU A 109 29.26 -50.42 8.41
N GLU A 110 28.10 -50.27 7.75
CA GLU A 110 26.82 -50.84 8.23
C GLU A 110 26.17 -51.83 7.25
N LEU A 111 26.95 -52.75 6.70
CA LEU A 111 26.43 -54.06 6.31
C LEU A 111 26.22 -54.92 7.57
N SER A 112 25.20 -54.62 8.37
CA SER A 112 24.67 -55.58 9.35
C SER A 112 23.21 -55.25 9.69
N GLN A 113 22.37 -55.43 8.67
CA GLN A 113 21.13 -56.22 8.75
C GLN A 113 20.36 -56.17 10.09
N ASN A 114 19.23 -55.44 10.11
CA ASN A 114 17.90 -56.06 10.18
C ASN A 114 16.76 -55.02 10.08
N THR A 115 16.17 -54.96 8.89
CA THR A 115 14.72 -55.06 8.63
C THR A 115 13.77 -54.11 9.42
N LEU A 116 13.54 -52.93 8.83
CA LEU A 116 12.25 -52.42 8.29
C LEU A 116 11.02 -53.31 8.62
N GLU A 117 9.82 -52.85 8.97
CA GLU A 117 8.99 -51.85 8.31
C GLU A 117 7.60 -51.92 9.01
N GLU A 118 7.01 -50.75 9.23
CA GLU A 118 5.66 -50.36 8.79
C GLU A 118 4.34 -51.05 9.22
N ALA A 119 3.42 -50.12 9.50
CA ALA A 119 2.00 -49.96 9.19
C ALA A 119 0.93 -51.09 9.14
N THR A 120 -0.36 -50.74 9.03
CA THR A 120 -1.54 -51.37 9.68
C THR A 120 -2.77 -51.36 8.82
N SER A 121 -3.97 -51.71 9.34
CA SER A 121 -5.24 -50.99 9.09
C SER A 121 -6.46 -51.78 9.58
N VAL A 122 -7.54 -51.07 10.02
CA VAL A 122 -8.98 -51.20 9.58
C VAL A 122 -9.67 -52.56 10.01
N PRO A 123 -11.00 -52.89 9.88
CA PRO A 123 -12.09 -52.43 8.99
C PRO A 123 -13.56 -52.28 9.54
N GLY A 124 -14.49 -51.88 8.64
CA GLY A 124 -15.97 -51.71 8.80
C GLY A 124 -16.78 -53.04 8.91
N PRO A 125 -18.08 -53.19 8.47
CA PRO A 125 -18.87 -52.38 7.48
C PRO A 125 -20.45 -52.31 7.66
N THR A 126 -21.13 -51.71 6.65
CA THR A 126 -22.49 -51.96 6.04
C THR A 126 -23.85 -51.70 6.76
N SER A 127 -24.74 -50.89 6.16
CA SER A 127 -26.10 -51.22 5.58
C SER A 127 -27.04 -49.99 5.38
N VAL A 128 -27.96 -50.09 4.40
CA VAL A 128 -28.97 -49.12 3.85
C VAL A 128 -30.38 -49.71 4.11
N PRO A 129 -31.52 -48.98 4.36
CA PRO A 129 -32.34 -48.26 3.35
C PRO A 129 -33.23 -47.04 3.75
N GLU A 130 -33.67 -46.25 2.74
CA GLU A 130 -34.68 -45.14 2.70
C GLU A 130 -36.16 -45.64 2.87
N PRO A 131 -37.26 -44.82 2.97
CA PRO A 131 -37.49 -43.38 2.58
C PRO A 131 -38.40 -42.46 3.49
N VAL A 132 -38.24 -41.11 3.38
CA VAL A 132 -39.19 -39.92 3.29
C VAL A 132 -40.45 -39.80 4.23
N PRO A 133 -41.06 -38.60 4.61
CA PRO A 133 -40.83 -37.15 4.34
C PRO A 133 -40.88 -36.15 5.55
N GLU A 134 -40.71 -34.86 5.21
CA GLU A 134 -41.33 -33.63 5.79
C GLU A 134 -40.73 -32.92 7.03
N SER A 135 -40.30 -31.67 6.83
CA SER A 135 -40.77 -30.49 7.59
C SER A 135 -40.22 -29.19 6.98
N SER A 136 -41.12 -28.21 6.85
CA SER A 136 -40.92 -26.84 6.38
C SER A 136 -40.20 -25.95 7.41
N PRO A 137 -39.77 -24.74 7.01
CA PRO A 137 -40.41 -23.59 7.63
C PRO A 137 -40.79 -22.50 6.63
N THR A 138 -42.03 -22.04 6.82
CA THR A 138 -42.61 -20.81 6.29
C THR A 138 -41.80 -19.59 6.72
N LYS A 139 -41.32 -18.81 5.76
CA LYS A 139 -41.14 -17.35 5.93
C LYS A 139 -41.58 -16.66 4.64
N GLU A 140 -42.83 -16.22 4.72
CA GLU A 140 -43.49 -15.15 4.00
C GLU A 140 -42.52 -14.18 3.30
N GLU A 141 -42.32 -14.37 1.99
CA GLU A 141 -41.73 -13.35 1.12
C GLU A 141 -42.77 -12.24 0.95
N THR A 142 -42.70 -11.22 1.82
CA THR A 142 -43.37 -9.95 1.56
C THR A 142 -42.63 -9.31 0.40
N LEU A 143 -43.23 -9.40 -0.78
CA LEU A 143 -42.80 -8.71 -1.99
C LEU A 143 -42.75 -7.21 -1.68
N ILE A 144 -41.56 -6.68 -1.36
CA ILE A 144 -41.35 -5.24 -1.23
C ILE A 144 -41.54 -4.69 -2.63
N GLN A 145 -42.75 -4.21 -2.90
CA GLN A 145 -43.03 -3.38 -4.06
C GLN A 145 -42.35 -2.03 -3.79
N THR A 146 -41.06 -1.95 -4.12
CA THR A 146 -40.32 -0.69 -4.10
C THR A 146 -40.88 0.18 -5.22
N GLN A 147 -41.90 0.99 -4.90
CA GLN A 147 -42.24 2.10 -5.78
C GLN A 147 -40.99 2.99 -5.89
N PRO A 148 -40.60 3.40 -7.11
CA PRO A 148 -39.48 4.31 -7.29
C PRO A 148 -39.71 5.54 -6.43
N ILE A 149 -38.76 5.87 -5.57
CA ILE A 149 -38.80 7.14 -4.84
C ILE A 149 -38.76 8.25 -5.89
N GLU A 150 -39.88 8.94 -6.08
CA GLU A 150 -39.96 10.11 -6.95
C GLU A 150 -39.19 11.24 -6.26
N LEU A 151 -37.90 11.35 -6.58
CA LEU A 151 -37.01 12.36 -6.02
C LEU A 151 -37.17 13.67 -6.82
N THR A 152 -38.24 14.41 -6.57
CA THR A 152 -38.43 15.72 -7.20
C THR A 152 -37.46 16.72 -6.55
N ILE A 153 -36.30 16.94 -7.18
CA ILE A 153 -35.33 17.94 -6.72
C ILE A 153 -35.91 19.33 -7.01
N ALA A 154 -36.26 20.08 -5.98
CA ALA A 154 -36.71 21.46 -6.12
C ALA A 154 -35.65 22.30 -6.85
N PRO A 155 -35.96 22.91 -8.02
CA PRO A 155 -34.97 23.58 -8.86
C PRO A 155 -34.23 24.74 -8.16
N ASP A 156 -34.93 25.48 -7.30
CA ASP A 156 -34.40 26.56 -6.48
C ASP A 156 -33.38 26.07 -5.43
N LEU A 157 -33.69 24.96 -4.76
CA LEU A 157 -32.77 24.31 -3.82
C LEU A 157 -31.53 23.77 -4.54
N HIS A 158 -31.70 23.18 -5.71
CA HIS A 158 -30.57 22.69 -6.52
C HIS A 158 -29.64 23.84 -6.92
N GLU A 159 -30.18 24.95 -7.42
CA GLU A 159 -29.39 26.13 -7.77
C GLU A 159 -28.66 26.72 -6.56
N LYS A 160 -29.34 26.84 -5.42
CA LYS A 160 -28.73 27.32 -4.18
C LYS A 160 -27.58 26.42 -3.74
N ASN A 161 -27.75 25.10 -3.82
CA ASN A 161 -26.69 24.15 -3.50
C ASN A 161 -25.51 24.28 -4.47
N ARG A 162 -25.75 24.37 -5.79
CA ARG A 162 -24.70 24.62 -6.80
C ARG A 162 -23.89 25.88 -6.49
N ALA A 163 -24.58 26.99 -6.23
CA ALA A 163 -23.93 28.25 -5.88
C ALA A 163 -23.11 28.15 -4.57
N ASN A 164 -23.63 27.44 -3.57
CA ASN A 164 -22.90 27.19 -2.32
C ASN A 164 -21.61 26.40 -2.56
N TYR A 165 -21.68 25.29 -3.31
CA TYR A 165 -20.49 24.50 -3.67
C TYR A 165 -19.45 25.34 -4.41
N ALA A 166 -19.86 26.07 -5.44
CA ALA A 166 -18.97 26.96 -6.19
C ALA A 166 -18.31 28.02 -5.28
N SER A 167 -19.07 28.61 -4.36
CA SER A 167 -18.53 29.61 -3.42
C SER A 167 -17.54 29.02 -2.41
N ARG A 168 -17.76 27.77 -1.95
CA ARG A 168 -16.85 27.07 -1.04
C ARG A 168 -15.54 26.72 -1.74
N GLU A 169 -15.64 26.21 -2.95
CA GLU A 169 -14.49 25.86 -3.79
C GLU A 169 -13.64 27.09 -4.11
N GLN A 170 -14.29 28.22 -4.46
CA GLN A 170 -13.59 29.48 -4.70
C GLN A 170 -12.86 30.00 -3.46
N ARG A 171 -13.50 29.95 -2.27
CA ARG A 171 -12.85 30.35 -1.01
C ARG A 171 -11.63 29.49 -0.70
N GLU A 172 -11.74 28.18 -0.85
CA GLU A 172 -10.62 27.26 -0.63
C GLU A 172 -9.47 27.52 -1.62
N LYS A 173 -9.81 27.78 -2.89
CA LYS A 173 -8.84 28.16 -3.91
C LYS A 173 -8.09 29.45 -3.55
N GLU A 174 -8.81 30.48 -3.14
CA GLU A 174 -8.23 31.77 -2.72
C GLU A 174 -7.34 31.62 -1.48
N GLU A 175 -7.74 30.81 -0.51
CA GLU A 175 -6.96 30.50 0.68
C GLU A 175 -5.65 29.79 0.32
N ARG A 176 -5.71 28.77 -0.56
CA ARG A 176 -4.52 28.05 -1.04
C ARG A 176 -3.58 28.95 -1.84
N ILE A 177 -4.12 29.80 -2.72
CA ILE A 177 -3.31 30.80 -3.44
C ILE A 177 -2.61 31.72 -2.44
N ARG A 178 -3.34 32.27 -1.46
CA ARG A 178 -2.77 33.14 -0.43
C ARG A 178 -1.62 32.47 0.32
N MET A 179 -1.81 31.24 0.81
CA MET A 179 -0.77 30.49 1.53
C MET A 179 0.47 30.25 0.66
N VAL A 180 0.29 29.88 -0.61
CA VAL A 180 1.42 29.68 -1.54
C VAL A 180 2.15 30.98 -1.83
N MET A 181 1.43 32.10 -2.02
CA MET A 181 2.05 33.41 -2.23
C MET A 181 2.83 33.86 -0.99
N GLU A 182 2.29 33.64 0.20
CA GLU A 182 2.99 33.93 1.46
C GLU A 182 4.29 33.12 1.56
N TYR A 183 4.23 31.81 1.27
CA TYR A 183 5.41 30.95 1.23
C TYR A 183 6.47 31.43 0.21
N CYS A 184 6.03 31.83 -0.99
CA CYS A 184 6.92 32.40 -2.01
C CYS A 184 7.62 33.67 -1.50
N HIS A 185 6.86 34.62 -0.93
CA HIS A 185 7.40 35.86 -0.37
C HIS A 185 8.30 35.62 0.84
N TYR A 186 8.13 34.52 1.57
CA TYR A 186 9.00 34.17 2.66
C TYR A 186 10.33 33.58 2.17
N TYR A 187 10.30 32.49 1.39
CA TYR A 187 11.54 31.76 1.03
C TYR A 187 12.33 32.38 -0.12
N LEU A 188 11.67 32.87 -1.18
CA LEU A 188 12.35 33.28 -2.41
C LEU A 188 13.26 34.52 -2.26
N PRO A 189 12.97 35.52 -1.41
CA PRO A 189 13.88 36.66 -1.23
C PRO A 189 15.28 36.29 -0.73
N ARG A 190 15.46 35.08 -0.17
CA ARG A 190 16.78 34.57 0.25
C ARG A 190 17.71 34.23 -0.91
N ILE A 191 17.14 34.07 -2.12
CA ILE A 191 17.83 33.61 -3.33
C ILE A 191 17.56 34.49 -4.57
N ALA A 192 16.57 35.39 -4.54
CA ALA A 192 16.16 36.18 -5.70
C ALA A 192 15.84 37.64 -5.32
N ASP A 193 15.97 38.56 -6.28
CA ASP A 193 15.56 39.96 -6.11
C ASP A 193 14.03 40.11 -6.15
N GLN A 194 13.52 41.25 -5.69
CA GLN A 194 12.07 41.51 -5.60
C GLN A 194 11.35 41.33 -6.95
N GLU A 195 11.95 41.77 -8.06
CA GLU A 195 11.30 41.66 -9.36
C GLU A 195 11.21 40.20 -9.83
N THR A 196 12.25 39.42 -9.58
CA THR A 196 12.28 37.99 -9.86
C THR A 196 11.28 37.24 -8.98
N VAL A 197 11.18 37.59 -7.69
CA VAL A 197 10.16 37.03 -6.78
C VAL A 197 8.76 37.34 -7.30
N ASN A 198 8.47 38.58 -7.68
CA ASN A 198 7.18 38.99 -8.22
C ASN A 198 6.84 38.24 -9.53
N HIS A 199 7.83 38.05 -10.40
CA HIS A 199 7.68 37.24 -11.61
C HIS A 199 7.34 35.79 -11.27
N ILE A 200 8.10 35.15 -10.37
CA ILE A 200 7.84 33.77 -9.94
C ILE A 200 6.43 33.65 -9.35
N CYS A 201 6.01 34.56 -8.47
CA CYS A 201 4.66 34.57 -7.89
C CYS A 201 3.58 34.67 -8.97
N THR A 202 3.78 35.54 -9.97
CA THR A 202 2.85 35.69 -11.10
C THR A 202 2.73 34.41 -11.92
N GLU A 203 3.85 33.74 -12.19
CA GLU A 203 3.86 32.50 -12.98
C GLU A 203 3.29 31.30 -12.20
N VAL A 204 3.52 31.26 -10.88
CA VAL A 204 2.90 30.29 -9.97
C VAL A 204 1.39 30.49 -9.88
N ASP A 205 0.91 31.73 -9.75
CA ASP A 205 -0.53 32.03 -9.71
C ASP A 205 -1.25 31.49 -10.96
N LYS A 206 -0.71 31.78 -12.14
CA LYS A 206 -1.27 31.28 -13.40
C LYS A 206 -1.28 29.76 -13.47
N TRP A 207 -0.23 29.11 -12.97
CA TRP A 207 -0.14 27.65 -12.93
C TRP A 207 -1.11 27.01 -11.94
N MET A 208 -1.33 27.64 -10.78
CA MET A 208 -2.35 27.23 -9.81
C MET A 208 -3.77 27.35 -10.38
N ASN A 209 -3.98 28.31 -11.28
CA ASN A 209 -5.26 28.52 -11.96
C ASN A 209 -5.43 27.61 -13.20
N LEU A 210 -4.35 27.18 -13.84
CA LEU A 210 -4.38 26.36 -15.04
C LEU A 210 -3.21 25.37 -15.07
N ASN A 211 -3.49 24.08 -14.86
CA ASN A 211 -2.45 23.04 -14.81
C ASN A 211 -1.68 22.85 -16.13
N THR A 212 -2.26 23.23 -17.28
CA THR A 212 -1.60 23.17 -18.59
C THR A 212 -0.76 24.41 -18.91
N TYR A 213 -0.72 25.39 -18.00
CA TYR A 213 0.04 26.61 -18.16
C TYR A 213 1.54 26.32 -18.26
N THR A 214 2.20 26.98 -19.23
CA THR A 214 3.66 26.96 -19.37
C THR A 214 4.20 28.31 -18.89
N PRO A 215 5.07 28.35 -17.86
CA PRO A 215 5.58 29.59 -17.33
C PRO A 215 6.60 30.25 -18.25
N LYS A 216 6.70 31.57 -18.15
CA LYS A 216 7.78 32.34 -18.76
C LYS A 216 9.05 32.21 -17.89
N PRO A 217 10.23 32.01 -18.50
CA PRO A 217 11.46 31.85 -17.76
C PRO A 217 11.81 33.11 -16.97
N ILE A 218 12.50 32.94 -15.84
CA ILE A 218 13.12 34.07 -15.14
C ILE A 218 14.15 34.75 -16.07
N GLN A 219 14.17 36.07 -16.06
CA GLN A 219 15.06 36.85 -16.93
C GLN A 219 16.39 37.18 -16.25
N ARG A 220 16.37 37.30 -14.93
CA ARG A 220 17.51 37.69 -14.10
C ARG A 220 18.13 36.49 -13.41
N PRO A 221 19.44 36.52 -13.14
CA PRO A 221 20.07 35.51 -12.29
C PRO A 221 19.57 35.62 -10.85
N PHE A 222 19.69 34.52 -10.11
CA PHE A 222 19.54 34.51 -8.66
C PHE A 222 20.60 35.41 -8.00
N THR A 223 20.28 35.92 -6.81
CA THR A 223 21.21 36.75 -6.02
C THR A 223 22.30 35.93 -5.35
N LYS A 224 22.13 34.60 -5.32
CA LYS A 224 23.11 33.61 -4.88
C LYS A 224 23.29 32.55 -5.95
N ASP A 225 24.47 31.96 -6.00
CA ASP A 225 24.68 30.75 -6.78
C ASP A 225 23.96 29.60 -6.09
N ILE A 226 22.90 29.09 -6.72
CA ILE A 226 22.08 28.00 -6.19
C ILE A 226 22.06 26.86 -7.20
N ASN A 227 22.21 25.64 -6.68
CA ASN A 227 22.02 24.45 -7.49
C ASN A 227 20.52 24.20 -7.73
N ASN A 228 20.18 23.13 -8.45
CA ASN A 228 18.79 22.85 -8.83
C ASN A 228 17.95 22.17 -7.73
N ILE A 229 18.56 21.74 -6.61
CA ILE A 229 17.87 21.00 -5.54
C ILE A 229 16.87 21.87 -4.77
N PRO A 230 17.22 23.06 -4.23
CA PRO A 230 16.26 23.94 -3.56
C PRO A 230 15.06 24.32 -4.45
N LEU A 231 15.28 24.45 -5.76
CA LEU A 231 14.21 24.76 -6.70
C LEU A 231 13.23 23.59 -6.87
N ARG A 232 13.73 22.35 -6.86
CA ARG A 232 12.87 21.15 -6.85
C ARG A 232 12.02 21.11 -5.59
N HIS A 233 12.63 21.40 -4.44
CA HIS A 233 11.94 21.46 -3.16
C HIS A 233 10.84 22.53 -3.19
N PHE A 234 11.16 23.72 -3.70
CA PHE A 234 10.20 24.79 -3.90
C PHE A 234 8.96 24.34 -4.67
N VAL A 235 9.12 23.74 -5.85
CA VAL A 235 7.99 23.30 -6.67
C VAL A 235 7.22 22.15 -6.03
N TRP A 236 7.91 21.22 -5.36
CA TRP A 236 7.24 20.20 -4.56
C TRP A 236 6.37 20.81 -3.48
N ASN A 237 6.95 21.65 -2.62
CA ASN A 237 6.29 22.25 -1.47
C ASN A 237 5.02 22.99 -1.90
N ILE A 238 5.09 23.89 -2.89
CA ILE A 238 3.90 24.64 -3.31
C ILE A 238 2.82 23.74 -3.92
N SER A 239 3.20 22.77 -4.76
CA SER A 239 2.23 21.94 -5.50
C SER A 239 1.53 20.91 -4.61
N GLU A 240 2.10 20.56 -3.46
CA GLU A 240 1.41 19.78 -2.42
C GLU A 240 0.23 20.54 -1.79
N ARG A 241 0.17 21.88 -1.93
CA ARG A 241 -0.92 22.73 -1.40
C ARG A 241 -1.98 23.07 -2.44
N PHE A 242 -1.87 22.59 -3.67
CA PHE A 242 -2.83 22.92 -4.72
C PHE A 242 -4.15 22.15 -4.55
N LEU A 243 -5.26 22.79 -4.92
CA LEU A 243 -6.61 22.25 -4.73
C LEU A 243 -6.80 20.90 -5.44
N TYR A 244 -6.43 20.82 -6.72
CA TYR A 244 -6.61 19.61 -7.54
C TYR A 244 -5.28 18.88 -7.79
N LYS A 245 -4.66 18.38 -6.71
CA LYS A 245 -3.35 17.70 -6.71
C LYS A 245 -3.16 16.68 -7.85
N ARG A 246 -4.20 15.96 -8.25
CA ARG A 246 -4.17 14.96 -9.34
C ARG A 246 -3.65 15.49 -10.68
N TYR A 247 -3.83 16.76 -10.98
CA TYR A 247 -3.37 17.37 -12.24
C TYR A 247 -1.90 17.79 -12.20
N TYR A 248 -1.34 17.94 -10.99
CA TYR A 248 0.03 18.39 -10.76
C TYR A 248 0.90 17.18 -10.44
N ASN A 249 0.99 16.24 -11.37
CA ASN A 249 1.84 15.06 -11.25
C ASN A 249 3.33 15.41 -11.49
N GLY A 250 4.21 14.42 -11.34
CA GLY A 250 5.66 14.65 -11.50
C GLY A 250 6.07 15.22 -12.86
N ASP A 251 5.41 14.81 -13.95
CA ASP A 251 5.65 15.37 -15.29
C ASP A 251 5.24 16.83 -15.39
N ASN A 252 4.07 17.17 -14.85
CA ASN A 252 3.57 18.54 -14.84
C ASN A 252 4.52 19.47 -14.06
N ARG A 253 4.91 19.06 -12.84
CA ARG A 253 5.86 19.78 -11.99
C ARG A 253 7.23 19.95 -12.66
N ALA A 254 7.76 18.88 -13.27
CA ALA A 254 9.07 18.89 -13.91
C ALA A 254 9.10 19.79 -15.15
N LYS A 255 8.03 19.81 -15.94
CA LYS A 255 7.90 20.73 -17.09
C LYS A 255 7.80 22.18 -16.63
N PHE A 256 7.00 22.45 -15.61
CA PHE A 256 6.85 23.80 -15.04
C PHE A 256 8.20 24.34 -14.55
N ILE A 257 8.90 23.61 -13.67
CA ILE A 257 10.15 24.08 -13.07
C ILE A 257 11.26 24.26 -14.11
N LYS A 258 11.36 23.35 -15.09
CA LYS A 258 12.36 23.43 -16.16
C LYS A 258 12.11 24.63 -17.09
N ALA A 259 10.85 24.95 -17.36
CA ALA A 259 10.48 26.13 -18.15
C ALA A 259 10.71 27.44 -17.38
N LEU A 260 10.44 27.46 -16.07
CA LEU A 260 10.62 28.64 -15.22
C LEU A 260 12.11 28.95 -14.94
N PHE A 261 12.93 27.92 -14.74
CA PHE A 261 14.37 28.04 -14.39
C PHE A 261 15.28 27.34 -15.41
N PRO A 262 15.26 27.72 -16.70
CA PRO A 262 15.92 26.95 -17.75
C PRO A 262 17.44 26.83 -17.56
N LYS A 263 18.10 27.84 -16.98
CA LYS A 263 19.54 27.80 -16.69
C LYS A 263 19.91 26.76 -15.63
N SER A 264 19.16 26.69 -14.53
CA SER A 264 19.41 25.74 -13.44
C SER A 264 19.15 24.28 -13.84
N PHE A 265 18.39 24.05 -14.92
CA PHE A 265 17.98 22.72 -15.39
C PHE A 265 18.41 22.42 -16.83
N ALA A 266 19.37 23.17 -17.39
CA ALA A 266 19.80 23.04 -18.78
C ALA A 266 20.24 21.59 -19.08
N ASP A 267 21.11 21.04 -18.24
CA ASP A 267 21.70 19.71 -18.39
C ASP A 267 20.97 18.62 -17.60
N THR A 268 19.79 18.92 -17.05
CA THR A 268 19.01 17.96 -16.25
C THR A 268 17.78 17.51 -17.02
N ASP A 269 17.65 16.21 -17.28
CA ASP A 269 16.49 15.64 -17.95
C ASP A 269 15.23 15.65 -17.06
N LEU A 270 14.05 15.58 -17.69
CA LEU A 270 12.78 15.62 -16.97
C LEU A 270 12.59 14.44 -16.00
N SER A 271 13.15 13.27 -16.29
CA SER A 271 13.01 12.10 -15.42
C SER A 271 13.81 12.27 -14.12
N THR A 272 15.01 12.85 -14.22
CA THR A 272 15.83 13.20 -13.06
C THR A 272 15.18 14.29 -12.23
N ILE A 273 14.55 15.30 -12.84
CA ILE A 273 13.87 16.40 -12.12
C ILE A 273 12.75 15.86 -11.21
N LYS A 274 12.05 14.79 -11.60
CA LYS A 274 10.95 14.19 -10.83
C LYS A 274 11.36 13.71 -9.44
N ASN A 275 12.65 13.52 -9.19
CA ASN A 275 13.19 13.24 -7.86
C ASN A 275 13.20 14.53 -7.04
N PHE A 276 12.00 14.98 -6.64
CA PHE A 276 11.81 16.27 -6.00
C PHE A 276 12.26 16.34 -4.55
N LYS A 277 12.37 15.21 -3.84
CA LYS A 277 12.74 15.15 -2.42
C LYS A 277 14.20 14.72 -2.19
N VAL A 278 15.09 15.02 -3.14
CA VAL A 278 16.51 14.62 -3.09
C VAL A 278 17.27 15.50 -2.08
N GLU A 279 18.08 14.89 -1.21
CA GLU A 279 18.90 15.62 -0.21
C GLU A 279 18.10 16.65 0.62
N PRO A 280 17.11 16.21 1.42
CA PRO A 280 16.20 17.12 2.11
C PRO A 280 16.85 17.98 3.21
N LEU A 281 18.06 17.61 3.67
CA LEU A 281 18.77 18.29 4.76
C LEU A 281 19.88 19.18 4.19
N LYS A 282 19.91 20.47 4.60
CA LYS A 282 20.86 21.53 4.19
C LYS A 282 20.65 22.14 2.80
N THR A 283 19.46 22.66 2.53
CA THR A 283 19.17 23.44 1.31
C THR A 283 18.57 24.80 1.67
N GLU A 284 18.72 25.79 0.79
CA GLU A 284 18.17 27.15 0.96
C GLU A 284 16.63 27.16 1.06
N ILE A 285 16.01 26.15 0.48
CA ILE A 285 14.57 25.88 0.54
C ILE A 285 14.40 24.41 0.96
N PRO A 286 14.17 24.14 2.25
CA PRO A 286 13.99 22.78 2.75
C PRO A 286 12.67 22.17 2.25
N ILE A 287 12.59 20.83 2.23
CA ILE A 287 11.32 20.13 2.00
C ILE A 287 10.38 20.43 3.17
N ASP A 288 9.14 20.79 2.83
CA ASP A 288 8.09 21.12 3.77
C ASP A 288 6.86 20.23 3.48
N GLU A 289 6.69 19.19 4.30
CA GLU A 289 5.61 18.22 4.15
C GLU A 289 4.38 18.64 4.95
N PRO A 290 3.17 18.62 4.36
CA PRO A 290 1.95 18.91 5.10
C PRO A 290 1.67 17.82 6.15
N GLU A 291 1.34 18.22 7.38
CA GLU A 291 1.06 17.32 8.50
C GLU A 291 -0.44 17.16 8.75
N ASN A 292 -0.92 15.93 8.97
CA ASN A 292 -2.28 15.65 9.43
C ASN A 292 -3.40 16.30 8.60
N GLY A 293 -3.20 16.40 7.28
CA GLY A 293 -4.15 17.04 6.35
C GLY A 293 -4.18 18.57 6.43
N LYS A 294 -3.37 19.21 7.30
CA LYS A 294 -3.16 20.66 7.31
C LYS A 294 -2.25 21.05 6.16
N LEU A 295 -2.62 22.14 5.49
CA LEU A 295 -1.94 22.64 4.31
C LEU A 295 -0.95 23.75 4.63
N ASP A 296 -0.93 24.20 5.88
CA ASP A 296 -0.04 25.24 6.37
C ASP A 296 1.42 24.88 6.07
N PHE A 297 2.21 25.91 5.78
CA PHE A 297 3.66 25.78 5.70
C PHE A 297 4.27 25.91 7.09
N HIS A 298 5.41 25.27 7.30
CA HIS A 298 6.17 25.35 8.53
C HIS A 298 7.10 26.55 8.47
N TYR A 299 6.80 27.53 9.31
CA TYR A 299 7.63 28.72 9.49
C TYR A 299 8.39 28.63 10.83
N PRO A 300 9.60 29.19 10.92
CA PRO A 300 10.31 29.38 12.19
C PRO A 300 9.48 30.19 13.21
N GLU A 301 9.73 29.99 14.50
CA GLU A 301 8.97 30.61 15.60
C GLU A 301 9.03 32.15 15.61
N ASP A 302 10.06 32.75 15.02
CA ASP A 302 10.25 34.20 14.91
C ASP A 302 9.55 34.82 13.69
N TYR A 303 8.89 34.02 12.85
CA TYR A 303 8.15 34.52 11.70
C TYR A 303 6.80 35.11 12.13
N VAL A 304 6.63 36.42 11.90
CA VAL A 304 5.37 37.12 12.11
C VAL A 304 4.62 37.19 10.77
N ARG A 305 3.45 36.53 10.71
CA ARG A 305 2.54 36.62 9.58
C ARG A 305 1.93 38.03 9.55
N ASN A 306 2.17 38.77 8.47
CA ASN A 306 1.60 40.11 8.24
C ASN A 306 0.17 40.02 7.71
#